data_AF-A0AAX4KKF7-F1
#
_entry.id   AF-A0AAX4KKF7-F1
#
_cell.length_a   1.000
_cell.length_b   1.000
_cell.length_c   1.000
_cell.angle_alpha   90.00
_cell.angle_beta   90.00
_cell.angle_gamma   90.00
#
_symmetry.space_group_name_H-M   'P 1'
#
loop_
_entity.id
_entity.type
_entity.pdbx_description
1 polymer ?
#
loop_
_entity_poly.entity_id
_entity_poly.type
_entity_poly.pdbx_seq_one_letter_code
_entity_poly.pdbx_strand_id
1 'polypeptide(L)'
;MTTLPRTKLAPSAGPSHSPRVVKAVNVVAANGAQTIRAQSKKDKMKAANGQDGVDRAGLSKDVVKAVLASPLTVAWPNIPRHLQNATLHALKEVVPPEVADYHVSRARCHQREKRKHRKITRNANGKGGQEKSDDDGKDVETMEGIRITSSAEDTASSGVGTKRVSIEPPKDEPAQKKLRLDETIEAEGGVSKRVKPEILSHMVLGINEVLKSLERQISDLRIRIMIMGDILNGVPTTLAGNEKGPNKSHLLPTAPRSPSLSPEPEVEVAKDSDQAKALNQDISPLELIIVPLLSINPPSLVSPIPQYCATYNTLVYQHNQLAKICKTRLKAGQAEEIVSGVKEEVRVVPLGAVEKEMAELVGLRRVACLGVRSSHPSISPLQNLLPKSVLHSPRHSITLPIPTSLLKVHDLTLSTEGAKSTTKVKPPIAGVHYADLHIKGIKTKMPVDNAARKAKRLEEVRRKRVEAKMKKKEMRVKGKQKEKQ
;
A
#
# COMPACT_ATOMS: atom_id res chain seq x y z
N MET A 1 -10.37 -5.50 66.62
CA MET A 1 -11.05 -4.18 66.71
C MET A 1 -10.10 -3.13 66.16
N THR A 2 -10.27 -2.79 64.89
CA THR A 2 -9.43 -1.81 64.19
C THR A 2 -10.31 -1.14 63.14
N THR A 3 -10.46 0.16 63.33
CA THR A 3 -11.45 1.04 62.70
C THR A 3 -11.05 1.40 61.28
N LEU A 4 -11.93 1.14 60.32
CA LEU A 4 -11.82 1.59 58.93
C LEU A 4 -12.09 3.11 58.83
N PRO A 5 -11.29 3.89 58.08
CA PRO A 5 -11.59 5.29 57.85
C PRO A 5 -12.62 5.48 56.72
N ARG A 6 -13.50 6.42 57.04
CA ARG A 6 -14.71 6.89 56.40
C ARG A 6 -14.43 7.68 55.12
N THR A 7 -15.20 7.35 54.10
CA THR A 7 -15.56 8.10 52.88
C THR A 7 -15.22 9.60 52.86
N LYS A 8 -14.44 10.01 51.85
CA LYS A 8 -14.36 11.40 51.39
C LYS A 8 -15.10 11.57 50.06
N LEU A 9 -15.88 12.64 50.05
CA LEU A 9 -16.90 13.03 49.09
C LEU A 9 -16.30 13.38 47.72
N ALA A 10 -17.03 12.97 46.68
CA ALA A 10 -16.78 13.31 45.29
C ALA A 10 -17.01 14.81 45.05
N PRO A 11 -16.16 15.49 44.23
CA PRO A 11 -16.44 16.84 43.78
C PRO A 11 -17.55 16.83 42.71
N SER A 12 -18.65 17.48 43.07
CA SER A 12 -19.62 18.22 42.24
C SER A 12 -19.40 18.15 40.72
N ALA A 13 -20.37 17.50 40.06
CA ALA A 13 -20.54 17.55 38.62
C ALA A 13 -20.78 18.99 38.16
N GLY A 14 -19.80 19.56 37.45
CA GLY A 14 -19.95 20.80 36.71
C GLY A 14 -20.99 20.67 35.59
N PRO A 15 -21.56 21.80 35.14
CA PRO A 15 -22.73 21.82 34.28
C PRO A 15 -22.43 21.14 32.95
N SER A 16 -23.29 20.18 32.60
CA SER A 16 -23.33 19.57 31.28
C SER A 16 -23.45 20.66 30.23
N HIS A 17 -22.38 20.89 29.47
CA HIS A 17 -22.50 21.59 28.19
C HIS A 17 -23.40 20.74 27.31
N SER A 18 -24.66 21.17 27.19
CA SER A 18 -25.61 20.69 26.20
C SER A 18 -24.91 20.60 24.85
N PRO A 19 -25.06 19.50 24.10
CA PRO A 19 -24.48 19.39 22.77
C PRO A 19 -24.90 20.64 21.98
N ARG A 20 -23.90 21.34 21.45
CA ARG A 20 -24.08 22.51 20.59
C ARG A 20 -25.05 22.08 19.50
N VAL A 21 -26.31 22.52 19.62
CA VAL A 21 -27.31 22.39 18.56
C VAL A 21 -26.67 23.07 17.37
N VAL A 22 -26.14 22.24 16.46
CA VAL A 22 -25.66 22.70 15.17
C VAL A 22 -26.89 23.34 14.58
N LYS A 23 -26.93 24.68 14.56
CA LYS A 23 -27.99 25.44 13.91
C LYS A 23 -28.21 24.76 12.58
N ALA A 24 -29.39 24.17 12.41
CA ALA A 24 -29.83 23.66 11.14
C ALA A 24 -29.46 24.74 10.13
N VAL A 25 -28.57 24.38 9.19
CA VAL A 25 -28.33 25.23 8.04
C VAL A 25 -29.73 25.52 7.52
N ASN A 26 -30.15 26.78 7.58
CA ASN A 26 -31.34 27.27 6.92
C ASN A 26 -31.10 26.93 5.45
N VAL A 27 -31.53 25.74 5.05
CA VAL A 27 -31.77 25.39 3.66
C VAL A 27 -32.84 26.38 3.30
N VAL A 28 -32.42 27.48 2.68
CA VAL A 28 -33.31 28.42 2.01
C VAL A 28 -34.18 27.53 1.14
N ALA A 29 -35.42 27.32 1.59
CA ALA A 29 -36.47 26.69 0.83
C ALA A 29 -36.68 27.62 -0.37
N ALA A 30 -35.85 27.44 -1.40
CA ALA A 30 -36.02 28.06 -2.68
C ALA A 30 -37.36 27.53 -3.19
N ASN A 31 -38.37 28.40 -3.16
CA ASN A 31 -39.72 28.15 -3.63
C ASN A 31 -39.71 27.27 -4.89
N GLY A 32 -40.07 25.99 -4.71
CA GLY A 32 -40.04 24.95 -5.73
C GLY A 32 -41.08 25.08 -6.84
N ALA A 33 -41.72 26.25 -6.98
CA ALA A 33 -42.74 26.51 -7.99
C ALA A 33 -42.18 27.18 -9.27
N GLN A 34 -40.90 27.55 -9.31
CA GLN A 34 -40.28 28.01 -10.56
C GLN A 34 -39.64 26.83 -11.29
N THR A 35 -40.45 26.20 -12.14
CA THR A 35 -39.95 25.21 -13.11
C THR A 35 -38.78 25.79 -13.90
N ILE A 36 -37.74 24.96 -14.13
CA ILE A 36 -36.53 25.30 -14.92
C ILE A 36 -36.88 25.92 -16.29
N ARG A 37 -38.09 25.63 -16.80
CA ARG A 37 -38.64 26.17 -18.06
C ARG A 37 -39.02 27.66 -18.00
N ALA A 38 -39.36 28.21 -16.84
CA ALA A 38 -39.79 29.61 -16.71
C ALA A 38 -38.60 30.59 -16.63
N GLN A 39 -37.45 30.16 -16.09
CA GLN A 39 -36.27 31.02 -16.01
C GLN A 39 -35.57 31.21 -17.36
N SER A 40 -35.65 30.24 -18.28
CA SER A 40 -35.01 30.35 -19.60
C SER A 40 -35.60 31.43 -20.51
N LYS A 41 -36.88 31.80 -20.32
CA LYS A 41 -37.52 32.91 -21.07
C LYS A 41 -37.08 34.29 -20.58
N LYS A 42 -36.85 34.47 -19.28
CA LYS A 42 -36.45 35.77 -18.72
C LYS A 42 -35.00 36.14 -19.04
N ASP A 43 -34.11 35.14 -19.12
CA ASP A 43 -32.70 35.35 -19.49
C ASP A 43 -32.51 35.71 -20.97
N LYS A 44 -33.43 35.31 -21.86
CA LYS A 44 -33.36 35.64 -23.29
C LYS A 44 -33.67 37.12 -23.57
N MET A 45 -34.54 37.76 -22.79
CA MET A 45 -34.89 39.18 -22.98
C MET A 45 -33.81 40.14 -22.46
N LYS A 46 -33.06 39.77 -21.41
CA LYS A 46 -31.93 40.59 -20.93
C LYS A 46 -30.72 40.63 -21.89
N ALA A 47 -30.60 39.67 -22.82
CA ALA A 47 -29.51 39.65 -23.80
C ALA A 47 -29.69 40.68 -24.94
N ALA A 48 -30.90 41.23 -25.12
CA ALA A 48 -31.18 42.19 -26.20
C ALA A 48 -30.78 43.64 -25.88
N ASN A 49 -30.53 43.98 -24.60
CA ASN A 49 -30.36 45.38 -24.17
C ASN A 49 -28.91 45.91 -24.13
N GLY A 50 -27.95 45.24 -24.78
CA GLY A 50 -26.63 45.82 -25.12
C GLY A 50 -25.71 46.25 -23.97
N GLN A 51 -26.13 46.14 -22.70
CA GLN A 51 -25.31 46.49 -21.54
C GLN A 51 -24.34 45.36 -21.22
N ASP A 52 -23.05 45.67 -21.44
CA ASP A 52 -21.85 44.93 -21.08
C ASP A 52 -21.85 43.44 -21.43
N GLY A 53 -21.17 43.13 -22.54
CA GLY A 53 -20.73 41.78 -22.91
C GLY A 53 -19.71 41.23 -21.92
N VAL A 54 -20.09 41.11 -20.64
CA VAL A 54 -19.33 40.40 -19.62
C VAL A 54 -19.09 39.00 -20.14
N ASP A 55 -17.81 38.67 -20.33
CA ASP A 55 -17.24 37.46 -20.92
C ASP A 55 -17.93 36.17 -20.42
N ARG A 56 -19.11 35.83 -20.98
CA ARG A 56 -19.90 34.65 -20.57
C ARG A 56 -19.13 33.35 -20.79
N ALA A 57 -18.20 33.34 -21.73
CA ALA A 57 -17.27 32.25 -21.99
C ALA A 57 -16.33 31.96 -20.80
N GLY A 58 -16.10 32.94 -19.91
CA GLY A 58 -15.29 32.80 -18.69
C GLY A 58 -16.09 32.41 -17.45
N LEU A 59 -17.42 32.57 -17.46
CA LEU A 59 -18.25 32.18 -16.31
C LEU A 59 -18.38 30.65 -16.21
N SER A 60 -18.08 30.12 -15.03
CA SER A 60 -18.37 28.73 -14.66
C SER A 60 -19.32 28.71 -13.46
N LYS A 61 -20.33 27.86 -13.52
CA LYS A 61 -21.23 27.57 -12.41
C LYS A 61 -20.65 26.39 -11.62
N ASP A 62 -20.66 26.50 -10.30
CA ASP A 62 -20.36 25.36 -9.43
C ASP A 62 -21.57 24.41 -9.41
N VAL A 63 -21.34 23.15 -9.78
CA VAL A 63 -22.33 22.08 -9.80
C VAL A 63 -21.88 21.00 -8.84
N VAL A 64 -22.74 20.65 -7.88
CA VAL A 64 -22.50 19.53 -6.97
C VAL A 64 -22.97 18.25 -7.63
N LYS A 65 -22.05 17.30 -7.85
CA LYS A 65 -22.36 15.96 -8.34
C LYS A 65 -22.40 14.99 -7.16
N ALA A 66 -23.48 14.22 -7.05
CA ALA A 66 -23.55 13.11 -6.11
C ALA A 66 -22.58 12.00 -6.54
N VAL A 67 -21.71 11.58 -5.63
CA VAL A 67 -20.76 10.47 -5.79
C VAL A 67 -20.96 9.53 -4.62
N LEU A 68 -21.20 8.26 -4.93
CA LEU A 68 -21.31 7.22 -3.92
C LEU A 68 -19.92 7.02 -3.28
N ALA A 69 -19.81 7.30 -1.99
CA ALA A 69 -18.62 6.96 -1.24
C ALA A 69 -18.73 5.49 -0.79
N SER A 70 -17.66 4.72 -1.00
CA SER A 70 -17.64 3.33 -0.55
C SER A 70 -17.79 3.28 0.99
N PRO A 71 -18.90 2.71 1.51
CA PRO A 71 -19.13 2.57 2.94
C PRO A 71 -18.27 1.45 3.56
N LEU A 72 -17.48 0.76 2.72
CA LEU A 72 -16.63 -0.38 3.07
C LEU A 72 -15.20 0.04 3.40
N THR A 73 -14.90 1.33 3.38
CA THR A 73 -13.56 1.84 3.72
C THR A 73 -13.36 1.81 5.23
N VAL A 74 -12.34 1.08 5.69
CA VAL A 74 -11.93 1.10 7.10
C VAL A 74 -11.13 2.38 7.34
N ALA A 75 -11.63 3.22 8.24
CA ALA A 75 -10.94 4.43 8.66
C ALA A 75 -9.69 4.07 9.49
N TRP A 76 -8.66 4.92 9.41
CA TRP A 76 -7.52 4.83 10.32
C TRP A 76 -7.98 5.04 11.77
N PRO A 77 -7.39 4.32 12.74
CA PRO A 77 -7.73 4.52 14.14
C PRO A 77 -7.26 5.90 14.59
N ASN A 78 -8.11 6.62 15.32
CA ASN A 78 -7.77 7.94 15.84
C ASN A 78 -7.00 7.79 17.17
N ILE A 79 -5.67 7.81 17.10
CA ILE A 79 -4.82 7.70 18.28
C ILE A 79 -4.44 9.10 18.78
N PRO A 80 -4.71 9.44 20.06
CA PRO A 80 -4.30 10.71 20.65
C PRO A 80 -2.80 10.99 20.48
N ARG A 81 -2.45 12.26 20.27
CA ARG A 81 -1.06 12.68 20.01
C ARG A 81 -0.07 12.28 21.10
N HIS A 82 -0.48 12.29 22.37
CA HIS A 82 0.38 11.85 23.48
C HIS A 82 0.73 10.36 23.39
N LEU A 83 -0.21 9.50 22.97
CA LEU A 83 0.06 8.08 22.73
C LEU A 83 0.95 7.89 21.51
N GLN A 84 0.77 8.68 20.44
CA GLN A 84 1.69 8.63 19.29
C GLN A 84 3.14 8.95 19.70
N ASN A 85 3.34 10.01 20.50
CA ASN A 85 4.65 10.38 21.01
C ASN A 85 5.22 9.30 21.94
N ALA A 86 4.41 8.77 22.86
CA ALA A 86 4.85 7.72 23.77
C ALA A 86 5.20 6.42 23.03
N THR A 87 4.45 6.08 21.97
CA THR A 87 4.78 4.96 21.07
C THR A 87 6.14 5.19 20.40
N LEU A 88 6.42 6.41 19.94
CA LEU A 88 7.70 6.74 19.31
C LEU A 88 8.87 6.64 20.30
N HIS A 89 8.66 6.98 21.57
CA HIS A 89 9.67 6.78 22.62
C HIS A 89 9.89 5.30 22.91
N ALA A 90 8.83 4.53 23.11
CA ALA A 90 8.91 3.08 23.30
C ALA A 90 9.54 2.37 22.10
N LEU A 91 9.38 2.91 20.88
CA LEU A 91 10.00 2.36 19.68
C LEU A 91 11.54 2.35 19.76
N LYS A 92 12.15 3.27 20.52
CA LYS A 92 13.60 3.29 20.73
C LYS A 92 14.10 2.11 21.56
N GLU A 93 13.24 1.58 22.44
CA GLU A 93 13.52 0.37 23.23
C GLU A 93 13.29 -0.90 22.39
N VAL A 94 12.34 -0.85 21.46
CA VAL A 94 12.04 -1.95 20.53
C VAL A 94 13.07 -2.07 19.41
N VAL A 95 13.68 -0.97 18.99
CA VAL A 95 14.69 -0.95 17.92
C VAL A 95 16.04 -0.54 18.49
N PRO A 96 16.88 -1.52 18.91
CA PRO A 96 18.22 -1.23 19.40
C PRO A 96 19.09 -0.54 18.33
N PRO A 97 20.05 0.30 18.74
CA PRO A 97 20.91 1.04 17.81
C PRO A 97 21.76 0.13 16.90
N GLU A 98 22.01 -1.11 17.33
CA GLU A 98 22.70 -2.15 16.56
C GLU A 98 22.02 -2.44 15.21
N VAL A 99 20.70 -2.29 15.15
CA VAL A 99 19.92 -2.46 13.91
C VAL A 99 20.30 -1.40 12.89
N ALA A 100 20.42 -0.14 13.34
CA ALA A 100 20.84 0.96 12.48
C ALA A 100 22.27 0.76 11.97
N ASP A 101 23.19 0.39 12.86
CA ASP A 101 24.58 0.13 12.51
C ASP A 101 24.70 -1.02 11.51
N TYR A 102 23.91 -2.07 11.66
CA TYR A 102 23.84 -3.18 10.72
C TYR A 102 23.37 -2.71 9.34
N HIS A 103 22.28 -1.94 9.24
CA HIS A 103 21.76 -1.45 7.97
C HIS A 103 22.72 -0.49 7.25
N VAL A 104 23.35 0.44 7.99
CA VAL A 104 24.37 1.35 7.46
C VAL A 104 25.58 0.57 6.97
N SER A 105 26.07 -0.38 7.77
CA SER A 105 27.22 -1.22 7.40
C SER A 105 26.93 -2.10 6.19
N ARG A 106 25.74 -2.72 6.13
CA ARG A 106 25.27 -3.51 4.99
C ARG A 106 25.20 -2.64 3.72
N ALA A 107 24.66 -1.42 3.82
CA ALA A 107 24.59 -0.49 2.70
C ALA A 107 25.97 -0.09 2.20
N ARG A 108 26.92 0.21 3.11
CA ARG A 108 28.32 0.52 2.76
C ARG A 108 29.01 -0.67 2.08
N CYS A 109 28.85 -1.88 2.62
CA CYS A 109 29.42 -3.10 2.05
C CYS A 109 28.90 -3.34 0.63
N HIS A 110 27.59 -3.24 0.42
CA HIS A 110 26.97 -3.41 -0.89
C HIS A 110 27.40 -2.33 -1.90
N GLN A 111 27.60 -1.09 -1.46
CA GLN A 111 28.17 -0.04 -2.33
C GLN A 111 29.63 -0.33 -2.69
N ARG A 112 30.45 -0.80 -1.73
CA ARG A 112 31.85 -1.20 -1.97
C ARG A 112 31.91 -2.37 -2.95
N GLU A 113 31.06 -3.38 -2.77
CA GLU A 113 30.93 -4.53 -3.66
C GLU A 113 30.52 -4.13 -5.08
N LYS A 114 29.49 -3.28 -5.23
CA LYS A 114 29.10 -2.74 -6.54
C LYS A 114 30.22 -1.96 -7.22
N ARG A 115 31.01 -1.20 -6.47
CA ARG A 115 32.17 -0.48 -7.02
C ARG A 115 33.26 -1.45 -7.47
N LYS A 116 33.56 -2.49 -6.67
CA LYS A 116 34.52 -3.55 -7.05
C LYS A 116 34.06 -4.28 -8.31
N HIS A 117 32.79 -4.67 -8.38
CA HIS A 117 32.23 -5.34 -9.56
C HIS A 117 32.33 -4.46 -10.82
N ARG A 118 32.00 -3.16 -10.72
CA ARG A 118 32.18 -2.20 -11.83
C ARG A 118 33.63 -2.01 -12.26
N LYS A 119 34.60 -2.11 -11.34
CA LYS A 119 36.04 -2.06 -11.68
C LYS A 119 36.45 -3.33 -12.42
N ILE A 120 36.02 -4.51 -11.95
CA ILE A 120 36.32 -5.80 -12.59
C ILE A 120 35.75 -5.83 -14.01
N THR A 121 34.49 -5.43 -14.21
CA THR A 121 33.87 -5.43 -15.54
C THR A 121 34.52 -4.42 -16.50
N ARG A 122 34.96 -3.26 -16.00
CA ARG A 122 35.73 -2.29 -16.81
C ARG A 122 37.11 -2.82 -17.18
N ASN A 123 37.80 -3.49 -16.26
CA ASN A 123 39.13 -4.06 -16.53
C ASN A 123 39.06 -5.24 -17.50
N ALA A 124 38.00 -6.06 -17.43
CA ALA A 124 37.77 -7.14 -18.39
C ALA A 124 37.54 -6.60 -19.81
N ASN A 125 36.75 -5.52 -19.95
CA ASN A 125 36.44 -4.96 -21.27
C ASN A 125 37.55 -4.04 -21.81
N GLY A 126 38.32 -3.38 -20.94
CA GLY A 126 39.35 -2.42 -21.34
C GLY A 126 40.68 -3.05 -21.79
N LYS A 127 40.90 -4.36 -21.57
CA LYS A 127 42.17 -5.04 -21.88
C LYS A 127 42.20 -5.77 -23.22
N GLY A 128 41.10 -5.72 -24.00
CA GLY A 128 40.97 -6.42 -25.29
C GLY A 128 40.75 -5.52 -26.51
N GLY A 129 40.91 -4.20 -26.40
CA GLY A 129 40.52 -3.23 -27.45
C GLY A 129 41.63 -2.33 -27.97
N GLN A 130 42.89 -2.76 -27.88
CA GLN A 130 44.01 -2.08 -28.55
C GLN A 130 44.80 -3.06 -29.41
N GLU A 131 44.12 -4.02 -30.03
CA GLU A 131 44.59 -4.55 -31.30
C GLU A 131 44.15 -3.56 -32.38
N LYS A 132 45.15 -2.87 -32.93
CA LYS A 132 45.03 -2.06 -34.14
C LYS A 132 44.43 -2.92 -35.25
N SER A 133 43.14 -2.76 -35.54
CA SER A 133 42.65 -2.97 -36.89
C SER A 133 42.91 -1.68 -37.66
N ASP A 134 44.14 -1.53 -38.15
CA ASP A 134 44.38 -0.81 -39.39
C ASP A 134 43.74 -1.66 -40.48
N ASP A 135 42.43 -1.52 -40.69
CA ASP A 135 41.76 -2.08 -41.87
C ASP A 135 40.93 -1.00 -42.54
N ASP A 136 41.40 -0.69 -43.74
CA ASP A 136 41.01 0.39 -44.61
C ASP A 136 39.99 -0.20 -45.59
N GLY A 137 38.73 0.23 -45.48
CA GLY A 137 37.85 0.31 -46.64
C GLY A 137 36.59 -0.57 -46.70
N LYS A 138 35.60 0.08 -47.31
CA LYS A 138 34.41 -0.40 -48.02
C LYS A 138 33.12 -0.64 -47.23
N ASP A 139 32.29 0.39 -47.29
CA ASP A 139 30.92 0.38 -47.83
C ASP A 139 30.28 -1.01 -48.00
N VAL A 140 29.36 -1.36 -47.09
CA VAL A 140 28.21 -2.20 -47.41
C VAL A 140 27.00 -1.69 -46.63
N GLU A 141 26.08 -1.05 -47.36
CA GLU A 141 24.66 -0.99 -47.03
C GLU A 141 24.12 -2.40 -46.81
N THR A 142 23.42 -2.67 -45.71
CA THR A 142 21.98 -3.02 -45.74
C THR A 142 21.46 -3.47 -44.37
N MET A 143 20.17 -3.16 -44.23
CA MET A 143 19.13 -3.96 -43.61
C MET A 143 18.59 -3.54 -42.24
N GLU A 144 17.33 -3.13 -42.35
CA GLU A 144 16.34 -2.79 -41.35
C GLU A 144 16.20 -3.84 -40.25
N GLY A 145 16.18 -3.36 -39.01
CA GLY A 145 15.84 -4.13 -37.83
C GLY A 145 15.06 -3.26 -36.87
N ILE A 146 13.74 -3.38 -36.96
CA ILE A 146 12.68 -2.68 -36.21
C ILE A 146 13.03 -2.56 -34.72
N ARG A 147 13.34 -1.34 -34.27
CA ARG A 147 13.33 -0.97 -32.85
C ARG A 147 11.96 -0.41 -32.50
N ILE A 148 11.20 -1.21 -31.74
CA ILE A 148 10.04 -0.75 -30.99
C ILE A 148 10.55 0.22 -29.91
N THR A 149 10.49 1.51 -30.19
CA THR A 149 10.65 2.56 -29.18
C THR A 149 9.33 2.70 -28.43
N SER A 150 9.29 2.24 -27.19
CA SER A 150 8.24 2.59 -26.24
C SER A 150 8.32 4.09 -25.96
N SER A 151 7.28 4.78 -26.39
CA SER A 151 6.96 6.17 -26.08
C SER A 151 6.78 6.34 -24.57
N ALA A 152 7.68 7.08 -23.94
CA ALA A 152 7.43 7.72 -22.66
C ALA A 152 7.39 9.23 -22.87
N GLU A 153 6.31 9.82 -22.40
CA GLU A 153 5.89 11.20 -22.62
C GLU A 153 6.84 12.21 -21.96
N ASP A 154 7.35 13.14 -22.78
CA ASP A 154 8.09 14.33 -22.34
C ASP A 154 7.17 15.29 -21.59
N THR A 155 7.42 15.43 -20.29
CA THR A 155 6.94 16.56 -19.49
C THR A 155 8.01 17.66 -19.53
N ALA A 156 7.72 18.73 -20.27
CA ALA A 156 8.57 19.90 -20.38
C ALA A 156 8.83 20.55 -19.00
N SER A 157 10.07 20.50 -18.53
CA SER A 157 10.60 21.48 -17.58
C SER A 157 11.75 22.23 -18.25
N SER A 158 11.47 23.49 -18.59
CA SER A 158 12.44 24.43 -19.13
C SER A 158 13.27 24.96 -17.96
N GLY A 159 14.43 24.34 -17.73
CA GLY A 159 15.47 24.82 -16.82
C GLY A 159 16.62 25.40 -17.63
N VAL A 160 16.69 26.73 -17.66
CA VAL A 160 17.76 27.52 -18.27
C VAL A 160 19.10 27.19 -17.63
N GLY A 161 19.92 26.40 -18.31
CA GLY A 161 21.31 26.14 -17.94
C GLY A 161 22.22 27.21 -18.53
N THR A 162 22.63 28.18 -17.72
CA THR A 162 23.75 29.07 -18.00
C THR A 162 25.03 28.25 -18.19
N LYS A 163 25.60 28.30 -19.41
CA LYS A 163 26.96 27.86 -19.72
C LYS A 163 27.94 28.56 -18.77
N ARG A 164 28.48 27.82 -17.80
CA ARG A 164 29.61 28.27 -16.99
C ARG A 164 30.85 28.19 -17.88
N VAL A 165 31.35 29.35 -18.26
CA VAL A 165 32.64 29.51 -18.95
C VAL A 165 33.73 28.95 -18.05
N SER A 166 34.46 27.98 -18.56
CA SER A 166 35.62 27.37 -17.93
C SER A 166 36.76 28.40 -17.94
N ILE A 167 37.18 28.84 -16.76
CA ILE A 167 38.41 29.61 -16.58
C ILE A 167 39.54 28.59 -16.50
N GLU A 168 40.49 28.67 -17.43
CA GLU A 168 41.71 27.89 -17.44
C GLU A 168 42.61 28.27 -16.25
N PRO A 169 43.12 27.31 -15.46
CA PRO A 169 44.16 27.59 -14.48
C PRO A 169 45.54 27.70 -15.16
N PRO A 170 46.42 28.58 -14.66
CA PRO A 170 47.75 28.77 -15.22
C PRO A 170 48.62 27.52 -15.05
N LYS A 171 49.28 27.15 -16.14
CA LYS A 171 50.42 26.24 -16.17
C LYS A 171 51.59 26.95 -15.51
N ASP A 172 52.14 26.33 -14.47
CA ASP A 172 53.58 26.11 -14.29
C ASP A 172 53.83 25.81 -12.81
N GLU A 173 53.86 24.52 -12.48
CA GLU A 173 54.70 23.97 -11.40
C GLU A 173 54.71 22.43 -11.53
N PRO A 174 55.89 21.78 -11.56
CA PRO A 174 55.97 20.32 -11.64
C PRO A 174 55.57 19.71 -10.30
N ALA A 175 54.27 19.44 -10.15
CA ALA A 175 53.73 18.71 -9.01
C ALA A 175 54.38 17.32 -8.93
N GLN A 176 55.29 17.16 -7.97
CA GLN A 176 55.85 15.89 -7.58
C GLN A 176 54.69 14.90 -7.31
N LYS A 177 54.66 13.80 -8.05
CA LYS A 177 53.79 12.65 -7.79
C LYS A 177 54.08 12.12 -6.38
N LYS A 178 53.41 12.68 -5.36
CA LYS A 178 53.21 11.98 -4.09
C LYS A 178 52.37 10.75 -4.40
N LEU A 179 53.07 9.63 -4.61
CA LEU A 179 52.54 8.28 -4.48
C LEU A 179 51.75 8.24 -3.16
N ARG A 180 50.43 8.32 -3.25
CA ARG A 180 49.51 8.16 -2.13
C ARG A 180 49.57 6.70 -1.72
N LEU A 181 50.52 6.40 -0.84
CA LEU A 181 50.79 5.12 -0.25
C LEU A 181 49.81 4.85 0.91
N ASP A 182 48.50 4.96 0.67
CA ASP A 182 47.46 4.83 1.72
C ASP A 182 46.38 3.77 1.40
N GLU A 183 46.53 2.97 0.34
CA GLU A 183 45.51 1.95 -0.02
C GLU A 183 45.92 0.49 0.24
N THR A 184 47.11 0.21 0.80
CA THR A 184 47.64 -1.18 0.84
C THR A 184 47.47 -1.90 2.20
N ILE A 185 46.98 -1.26 3.26
CA ILE A 185 46.88 -1.90 4.59
C ILE A 185 45.53 -2.63 4.85
N GLU A 186 44.51 -2.48 3.99
CA GLU A 186 43.21 -3.15 4.20
C GLU A 186 43.06 -4.54 3.56
N ALA A 187 44.12 -5.14 3.02
CA ALA A 187 43.99 -6.39 2.25
C ALA A 187 43.85 -7.66 3.11
N GLU A 188 44.30 -7.67 4.37
CA GLU A 188 44.35 -8.92 5.17
C GLU A 188 43.45 -8.93 6.43
N GLY A 189 42.75 -7.84 6.72
CA GLY A 189 41.69 -7.83 7.72
C GLY A 189 40.44 -8.50 7.16
N GLY A 190 40.38 -9.84 7.20
CA GLY A 190 39.20 -10.63 6.83
C GLY A 190 37.94 -10.04 7.46
N VAL A 191 37.18 -9.28 6.66
CA VAL A 191 35.97 -8.59 7.12
C VAL A 191 34.94 -9.67 7.45
N SER A 192 34.93 -10.11 8.71
CA SER A 192 33.92 -11.02 9.23
C SER A 192 32.56 -10.44 8.85
N LYS A 193 31.80 -11.17 8.04
CA LYS A 193 30.45 -10.77 7.64
C LYS A 193 29.71 -10.42 8.92
N ARG A 194 29.29 -9.16 9.07
CA ARG A 194 28.55 -8.74 10.27
C ARG A 194 27.34 -9.65 10.41
N VAL A 195 27.25 -10.32 11.56
CA VAL A 195 26.15 -11.23 11.87
C VAL A 195 24.86 -10.40 11.88
N LYS A 196 23.80 -10.92 11.24
CA LYS A 196 22.50 -10.26 11.22
C LYS A 196 21.94 -10.27 12.67
N PRO A 197 21.59 -9.11 13.25
CA PRO A 197 20.96 -9.08 14.56
C PRO A 197 19.69 -9.94 14.59
N GLU A 198 19.52 -10.73 15.65
CA GLU A 198 18.37 -11.64 15.81
C GLU A 198 17.03 -10.87 15.82
N ILE A 199 17.05 -9.65 16.39
CA ILE A 199 15.92 -8.71 16.43
C ILE A 199 15.31 -8.45 15.04
N LEU A 200 16.13 -8.47 13.98
CA LEU A 200 15.65 -8.29 12.60
C LEU A 200 14.80 -9.45 12.09
N SER A 201 14.77 -10.60 12.78
CA SER A 201 13.86 -11.71 12.45
C SER A 201 12.44 -11.49 13.01
N HIS A 202 12.32 -10.64 14.03
CA HIS A 202 11.09 -10.27 14.72
C HIS A 202 10.45 -8.98 14.16
N MET A 203 11.11 -8.32 13.21
CA MET A 203 10.66 -7.08 12.59
C MET A 203 10.45 -7.24 11.08
N VAL A 204 9.45 -6.53 10.55
CA VAL A 204 9.14 -6.49 9.11
C VAL A 204 9.17 -5.05 8.64
N LEU A 205 10.09 -4.73 7.73
CA LEU A 205 10.32 -3.36 7.27
C LEU A 205 9.79 -3.18 5.85
N GLY A 206 8.96 -2.14 5.65
CA GLY A 206 8.43 -1.75 4.34
C GLY A 206 7.00 -2.21 4.08
N ILE A 207 6.28 -1.46 3.24
CA ILE A 207 4.85 -1.65 2.98
C ILE A 207 4.58 -3.04 2.39
N ASN A 208 5.32 -3.43 1.35
CA ASN A 208 5.07 -4.68 0.64
C ASN A 208 5.32 -5.91 1.51
N GLU A 209 6.36 -5.89 2.34
CA GLU A 209 6.68 -7.02 3.21
C GLU A 209 5.67 -7.16 4.36
N VAL A 210 5.19 -6.03 4.91
CA VAL A 210 4.11 -6.03 5.89
C VAL A 210 2.82 -6.57 5.28
N LEU A 211 2.45 -6.13 4.07
CA LEU A 211 1.25 -6.62 3.39
C LEU A 211 1.33 -8.11 3.06
N LYS A 212 2.45 -8.59 2.50
CA LYS A 212 2.68 -10.02 2.25
C LYS A 212 2.58 -10.85 3.53
N SER A 213 3.14 -10.33 4.63
CA SER A 213 3.09 -11.02 5.92
C SER A 213 1.66 -11.07 6.49
N LEU A 214 0.88 -10.00 6.34
CA LEU A 214 -0.55 -9.99 6.68
C LEU A 214 -1.37 -10.93 5.79
N GLU A 215 -1.12 -10.94 4.48
CA GLU A 215 -1.80 -11.83 3.52
C GLU A 215 -1.57 -13.30 3.84
N ARG A 216 -0.31 -13.66 4.18
CA ARG A 216 0.03 -15.01 4.63
C ARG A 216 -0.73 -15.37 5.91
N GLN A 217 -0.73 -14.49 6.91
CA GLN A 217 -1.46 -14.70 8.16
C GLN A 217 -2.97 -14.83 7.97
N ILE A 218 -3.57 -14.00 7.10
CA ILE A 218 -4.99 -14.09 6.75
C ILE A 218 -5.29 -15.42 6.07
N SER A 219 -4.44 -15.85 5.15
CA SER A 219 -4.61 -17.12 4.42
C SER A 219 -4.50 -18.31 5.38
N ASP A 220 -3.49 -18.34 6.23
CA ASP A 220 -3.29 -19.39 7.24
C ASP A 220 -4.49 -19.45 8.20
N LEU A 221 -5.00 -18.30 8.62
CA LEU A 221 -6.13 -18.21 9.53
C LEU A 221 -7.44 -18.66 8.86
N ARG A 222 -7.66 -18.32 7.58
CA ARG A 222 -8.80 -18.80 6.80
C ARG A 222 -8.79 -20.32 6.67
N ILE A 223 -7.63 -20.90 6.35
CA ILE A 223 -7.48 -22.36 6.23
C ILE A 223 -7.82 -23.02 7.57
N ARG A 224 -7.31 -22.49 8.70
CA ARG A 224 -7.61 -23.02 10.04
C ARG A 224 -9.08 -22.91 10.42
N ILE A 225 -9.73 -21.78 10.12
CA ILE A 225 -11.17 -21.59 10.34
C ILE A 225 -11.98 -22.61 9.54
N MET A 226 -11.60 -22.84 8.28
CA MET A 226 -12.25 -23.82 7.41
C MET A 226 -12.13 -25.24 7.96
N ILE A 227 -10.93 -25.64 8.38
CA ILE A 227 -10.70 -26.96 8.99
C ILE A 227 -11.53 -27.12 10.27
N MET A 228 -11.55 -26.12 11.15
CA MET A 228 -12.42 -26.15 12.34
C MET A 228 -13.90 -26.30 11.96
N GLY A 229 -14.35 -25.60 10.91
CA GLY A 229 -15.71 -25.71 10.39
C GLY A 229 -16.03 -27.13 9.90
N ASP A 230 -15.11 -27.74 9.15
CA ASP A 230 -15.28 -29.08 8.59
C ASP A 230 -15.35 -30.15 9.69
N ILE A 231 -14.47 -30.08 10.68
CA ILE A 231 -14.46 -31.00 11.83
C ILE A 231 -15.77 -30.88 12.63
N LEU A 232 -16.27 -29.67 12.84
CA LEU A 232 -17.56 -29.45 13.52
C LEU A 232 -18.75 -30.04 12.76
N ASN A 233 -18.63 -30.21 11.44
CA ASN A 233 -19.63 -30.87 10.60
C ASN A 233 -19.40 -32.37 10.45
N GLY A 234 -18.41 -32.94 11.15
CA GLY A 234 -18.06 -34.36 11.06
C GLY A 234 -17.34 -34.74 9.76
N VAL A 235 -16.80 -33.77 9.02
CA VAL A 235 -15.97 -34.02 7.84
C VAL A 235 -14.52 -34.20 8.31
N PRO A 236 -13.92 -35.40 8.15
CA PRO A 236 -12.55 -35.64 8.56
C PRO A 236 -11.61 -34.89 7.61
N THR A 237 -11.10 -33.73 8.05
CA THR A 237 -10.03 -32.99 7.37
C THR A 237 -8.77 -33.10 8.22
N THR A 238 -7.83 -33.92 7.77
CA THR A 238 -6.52 -34.05 8.42
C THR A 238 -5.56 -32.98 7.87
N LEU A 239 -5.00 -32.18 8.77
CA LEU A 239 -3.99 -31.14 8.48
C LEU A 239 -2.65 -31.74 8.05
N ALA A 240 -2.33 -32.93 8.58
CA ALA A 240 -1.11 -33.63 8.28
C ALA A 240 -1.31 -34.46 7.01
N GLY A 241 -0.69 -34.04 5.90
CA GLY A 241 -0.61 -34.82 4.65
C GLY A 241 0.19 -36.14 4.76
N ASN A 242 0.16 -36.78 5.92
CA ASN A 242 0.84 -38.05 6.21
C ASN A 242 -0.07 -39.27 6.06
N GLU A 243 -1.31 -39.11 5.63
CA GLU A 243 -2.12 -40.26 5.27
C GLU A 243 -1.67 -40.80 3.91
N LYS A 244 -0.96 -41.93 3.92
CA LYS A 244 -0.69 -42.81 2.78
C LYS A 244 -1.99 -43.47 2.26
N GLY A 245 -3.08 -42.74 2.22
CA GLY A 245 -4.37 -43.17 1.68
C GLY A 245 -4.69 -42.43 0.38
N PRO A 246 -5.45 -43.03 -0.55
CA PRO A 246 -5.83 -42.41 -1.84
C PRO A 246 -6.79 -41.20 -1.71
N ASN A 247 -7.03 -40.71 -0.49
CA ASN A 247 -7.94 -39.60 -0.22
C ASN A 247 -7.23 -38.27 -0.46
N LYS A 248 -7.28 -37.85 -1.72
CA LYS A 248 -6.86 -36.52 -2.18
C LYS A 248 -7.53 -35.46 -1.30
N SER A 249 -6.75 -34.51 -0.79
CA SER A 249 -7.25 -33.33 -0.09
C SER A 249 -8.48 -32.75 -0.80
N HIS A 250 -9.65 -32.78 -0.16
CA HIS A 250 -10.90 -32.21 -0.69
C HIS A 250 -10.89 -30.67 -0.78
N LEU A 251 -9.73 -30.04 -0.58
CA LEU A 251 -9.49 -28.68 -0.99
C LEU A 251 -9.64 -28.63 -2.50
N LEU A 252 -10.82 -28.20 -2.96
CA LEU A 252 -11.09 -27.98 -4.37
C LEU A 252 -9.90 -27.22 -4.95
N PRO A 253 -9.19 -27.74 -5.95
CA PRO A 253 -8.17 -26.98 -6.66
C PRO A 253 -8.90 -25.87 -7.43
N THR A 254 -9.19 -24.76 -6.76
CA THR A 254 -9.90 -23.61 -7.34
C THR A 254 -9.01 -22.82 -8.30
N ALA A 255 -7.73 -23.17 -8.42
CA ALA A 255 -6.89 -22.70 -9.50
C ALA A 255 -6.90 -23.75 -10.62
N PRO A 256 -7.33 -23.41 -11.85
CA PRO A 256 -7.02 -24.25 -13.01
C PRO A 256 -5.50 -24.45 -13.00
N ARG A 257 -5.05 -25.70 -12.97
CA ARG A 257 -3.63 -26.01 -13.15
C ARG A 257 -3.22 -25.34 -14.45
N SER A 258 -2.36 -24.31 -14.35
CA SER A 258 -1.77 -23.70 -15.53
C SER A 258 -1.23 -24.83 -16.40
N PRO A 259 -1.58 -24.91 -17.69
CA PRO A 259 -1.03 -25.94 -18.56
C PRO A 259 0.49 -25.72 -18.61
N SER A 260 1.24 -26.52 -17.85
CA SER A 260 2.70 -26.52 -17.94
C SER A 260 3.06 -27.23 -19.24
N LEU A 261 3.08 -26.47 -20.32
CA LEU A 261 3.75 -26.83 -21.56
C LEU A 261 5.26 -26.69 -21.32
N SER A 262 5.92 -27.78 -20.93
CA SER A 262 7.27 -28.16 -21.37
C SER A 262 7.74 -29.38 -20.57
N PRO A 263 7.96 -30.54 -21.21
CA PRO A 263 8.79 -31.58 -20.63
C PRO A 263 10.25 -31.09 -20.68
N GLU A 264 10.69 -30.36 -19.64
CA GLU A 264 12.12 -30.13 -19.45
C GLU A 264 12.78 -31.45 -19.02
N PRO A 265 13.97 -31.77 -19.55
CA PRO A 265 14.69 -32.99 -19.23
C PRO A 265 15.03 -33.03 -17.73
N GLU A 266 14.92 -34.21 -17.14
CA GLU A 266 15.31 -34.53 -15.78
C GLU A 266 16.81 -34.25 -15.58
N VAL A 267 17.16 -33.00 -15.27
CA VAL A 267 18.46 -32.68 -14.69
C VAL A 267 18.38 -33.13 -13.25
N GLU A 268 19.21 -34.11 -12.88
CA GLU A 268 19.42 -34.55 -11.50
C GLU A 268 19.87 -33.36 -10.64
N VAL A 269 18.90 -32.63 -10.08
CA VAL A 269 19.13 -31.55 -9.14
C VAL A 269 19.67 -32.18 -7.86
N ALA A 270 20.96 -31.95 -7.61
CA ALA A 270 21.63 -32.30 -6.38
C ALA A 270 20.80 -31.87 -5.15
N LYS A 271 20.81 -32.73 -4.14
CA LYS A 271 20.01 -32.74 -2.90
C LYS A 271 20.22 -31.51 -1.99
N ASP A 272 19.92 -30.29 -2.43
CA ASP A 272 19.83 -29.10 -1.57
C ASP A 272 18.42 -28.95 -0.97
N SER A 273 17.92 -30.01 -0.32
CA SER A 273 16.60 -30.06 0.33
C SER A 273 16.49 -29.22 1.61
N ASP A 274 17.59 -28.58 2.04
CA ASP A 274 17.65 -27.76 3.24
C ASP A 274 17.12 -26.32 3.05
N GLN A 275 17.11 -25.78 1.82
CA GLN A 275 16.62 -24.41 1.59
C GLN A 275 15.09 -24.30 1.60
N ALA A 276 14.37 -25.33 1.16
CA ALA A 276 12.91 -25.35 1.17
C ALA A 276 12.33 -25.51 2.59
N LYS A 277 13.05 -26.20 3.49
CA LYS A 277 12.65 -26.32 4.91
C LYS A 277 12.93 -25.03 5.71
N ALA A 278 13.98 -24.28 5.36
CA ALA A 278 14.28 -23.00 6.02
C ALA A 278 13.21 -21.91 5.80
N LEU A 279 12.39 -22.01 4.74
CA LEU A 279 11.31 -21.06 4.43
C LEU A 279 10.00 -21.31 5.21
N ASN A 280 9.89 -22.44 5.89
CA ASN A 280 8.77 -22.80 6.76
C ASN A 280 9.12 -22.70 8.25
N GLN A 281 10.16 -21.93 8.61
CA GLN A 281 10.33 -21.50 10.00
C GLN A 281 9.01 -20.88 10.48
N ASP A 282 8.57 -21.27 11.68
CA ASP A 282 7.35 -20.79 12.32
C ASP A 282 7.43 -19.27 12.50
N ILE A 283 7.01 -18.55 11.45
CA ILE A 283 6.97 -17.10 11.47
C ILE A 283 5.86 -16.73 12.44
N SER A 284 6.27 -16.28 13.62
CA SER A 284 5.36 -15.66 14.60
C SER A 284 4.53 -14.57 13.92
N PRO A 285 3.23 -14.49 14.21
CA PRO A 285 2.33 -13.53 13.59
C PRO A 285 2.76 -12.08 13.84
N LEU A 286 2.33 -11.19 12.95
CA LEU A 286 2.45 -9.76 13.16
C LEU A 286 1.43 -9.37 14.23
N GLU A 287 1.86 -8.54 15.18
CA GLU A 287 0.98 -8.07 16.24
C GLU A 287 0.80 -6.55 16.20
N LEU A 288 1.86 -5.83 15.81
CA LEU A 288 1.84 -4.37 15.75
C LEU A 288 2.31 -3.88 14.38
N ILE A 289 1.60 -2.89 13.82
CA ILE A 289 1.98 -2.22 12.58
C ILE A 289 1.97 -0.72 12.79
N ILE A 290 3.11 -0.08 12.59
CA ILE A 290 3.36 1.34 12.80
C ILE A 290 3.55 2.01 11.43
N VAL A 291 2.79 3.09 11.17
CA VAL A 291 2.77 3.79 9.87
C VAL A 291 2.87 5.31 10.07
N PRO A 292 3.93 6.00 9.56
CA PRO A 292 4.03 7.46 9.57
C PRO A 292 3.18 8.10 8.45
N LEU A 293 1.87 8.25 8.68
CA LEU A 293 0.88 8.60 7.65
C LEU A 293 1.15 9.90 6.90
N LEU A 294 1.61 10.94 7.59
CA LEU A 294 1.77 12.28 7.01
C LEU A 294 3.04 12.43 6.16
N SER A 295 3.95 11.47 6.22
CA SER A 295 5.22 11.52 5.51
C SER A 295 5.19 10.77 4.16
N ILE A 296 4.16 9.94 3.94
CA ILE A 296 4.08 9.07 2.76
C ILE A 296 3.29 9.76 1.65
N ASN A 297 3.91 9.95 0.49
CA ASN A 297 3.30 10.51 -0.69
C ASN A 297 3.48 9.55 -1.90
N PRO A 298 2.41 9.03 -2.51
CA PRO A 298 1.00 9.29 -2.21
C PRO A 298 0.45 8.45 -1.03
N PRO A 299 -0.58 8.94 -0.30
CA PRO A 299 -1.19 8.23 0.83
C PRO A 299 -1.95 6.95 0.40
N SER A 300 -2.24 6.79 -0.90
CA SER A 300 -2.86 5.59 -1.46
C SER A 300 -2.00 4.33 -1.31
N LEU A 301 -0.68 4.46 -1.10
CA LEU A 301 0.21 3.33 -0.89
C LEU A 301 -0.07 2.60 0.45
N VAL A 302 -0.54 3.33 1.46
CA VAL A 302 -0.80 2.78 2.79
C VAL A 302 -2.28 2.61 3.09
N SER A 303 -3.17 3.19 2.28
CA SER A 303 -4.62 3.08 2.49
C SER A 303 -5.18 1.65 2.61
N PRO A 304 -4.59 0.59 2.01
CA PRO A 304 -5.09 -0.76 2.21
C PRO A 304 -4.78 -1.35 3.60
N ILE A 305 -3.74 -0.87 4.31
CA ILE A 305 -3.26 -1.51 5.55
C ILE A 305 -4.37 -1.68 6.61
N PRO A 306 -5.19 -0.64 6.94
CA PRO A 306 -6.29 -0.80 7.88
C PRO A 306 -7.32 -1.85 7.44
N GLN A 307 -7.57 -1.97 6.13
CA GLN A 307 -8.50 -2.94 5.57
C GLN A 307 -8.03 -4.37 5.82
N TYR A 308 -6.74 -4.65 5.56
CA TYR A 308 -6.15 -5.97 5.79
C TYR A 308 -6.14 -6.32 7.28
N CYS A 309 -5.76 -5.38 8.14
CA CYS A 309 -5.74 -5.59 9.59
C CYS A 309 -7.14 -5.83 10.14
N ALA A 310 -8.12 -5.06 9.71
CA ALA A 310 -9.50 -5.28 10.09
C ALA A 310 -10.00 -6.66 9.62
N THR A 311 -9.61 -7.10 8.42
CA THR A 311 -9.97 -8.42 7.88
C THR A 311 -9.39 -9.53 8.74
N TYR A 312 -8.10 -9.41 9.08
CA TYR A 312 -7.43 -10.33 9.99
C TYR A 312 -8.12 -10.37 11.35
N ASN A 313 -8.41 -9.21 11.96
CA ASN A 313 -9.02 -9.15 13.30
C ASN A 313 -10.44 -9.76 13.32
N THR A 314 -11.23 -9.62 12.26
CA THR A 314 -12.50 -10.35 12.16
C THR A 314 -12.31 -11.85 12.14
N LEU A 315 -11.35 -12.33 11.35
CA LEU A 315 -11.04 -13.76 11.29
C LEU A 315 -10.52 -14.25 12.64
N VAL A 316 -9.74 -13.44 13.37
CA VAL A 316 -9.30 -13.79 14.73
C VAL A 316 -10.49 -13.91 15.68
N TYR A 317 -11.46 -13.00 15.60
CA TYR A 317 -12.69 -13.11 16.38
C TYR A 317 -13.48 -14.37 16.03
N GLN A 318 -13.66 -14.67 14.74
CA GLN A 318 -14.35 -15.88 14.26
C GLN A 318 -13.62 -17.15 14.73
N HIS A 319 -12.31 -17.19 14.59
CA HIS A 319 -11.45 -18.27 15.07
C HIS A 319 -11.63 -18.47 16.58
N ASN A 320 -11.61 -17.40 17.36
CA ASN A 320 -11.75 -17.48 18.82
C ASN A 320 -13.16 -17.93 19.25
N GLN A 321 -14.21 -17.58 18.51
CA GLN A 321 -15.56 -18.09 18.76
C GLN A 321 -15.69 -19.58 18.38
N LEU A 322 -15.15 -19.96 17.22
CA LEU A 322 -15.10 -21.35 16.78
C LEU A 322 -14.30 -22.21 17.74
N ALA A 323 -13.15 -21.73 18.20
CA ALA A 323 -12.33 -22.40 19.20
C ALA A 323 -13.13 -22.73 20.47
N LYS A 324 -14.00 -21.82 20.94
CA LYS A 324 -14.89 -22.09 22.09
C LYS A 324 -15.91 -23.18 21.78
N ILE A 325 -16.51 -23.17 20.58
CA ILE A 325 -17.48 -24.18 20.14
C ILE A 325 -16.80 -25.55 19.95
N CYS A 326 -15.62 -25.59 19.34
CA CYS A 326 -14.82 -26.80 19.18
C CYS A 326 -14.48 -27.41 20.54
N LYS A 327 -14.08 -26.59 21.52
CA LYS A 327 -13.80 -27.05 22.89
C LYS A 327 -15.01 -27.65 23.60
N THR A 328 -16.24 -27.22 23.29
CA THR A 328 -17.45 -27.79 23.90
C THR A 328 -17.98 -29.03 23.19
N ARG A 329 -17.68 -29.18 21.89
CA ARG A 329 -18.22 -30.27 21.06
C ARG A 329 -17.26 -31.43 20.82
N LEU A 330 -15.94 -31.18 20.86
CA LEU A 330 -14.91 -32.19 20.59
C LEU A 330 -14.31 -32.73 21.88
N LYS A 331 -13.69 -33.92 21.79
CA LYS A 331 -12.89 -34.49 22.88
C LYS A 331 -11.65 -33.64 23.13
N ALA A 332 -11.21 -33.51 24.39
CA ALA A 332 -10.13 -32.62 24.79
C ALA A 332 -8.84 -32.80 23.95
N GLY A 333 -8.41 -34.04 23.68
CA GLY A 333 -7.20 -34.30 22.89
C GLY A 333 -7.29 -33.84 21.43
N GLN A 334 -8.46 -33.95 20.79
CA GLN A 334 -8.66 -33.47 19.41
C GLN A 334 -8.73 -31.94 19.38
N ALA A 335 -9.40 -31.33 20.36
CA ALA A 335 -9.57 -29.88 20.41
C ALA A 335 -8.23 -29.14 20.52
N GLU A 336 -7.24 -29.67 21.24
CA GLU A 336 -5.93 -29.04 21.41
C GLU A 336 -5.07 -29.07 20.13
N GLU A 337 -5.14 -30.16 19.37
CA GLU A 337 -4.42 -30.28 18.09
C GLU A 337 -4.93 -29.28 17.05
N ILE A 338 -6.24 -29.06 17.02
CA ILE A 338 -6.90 -28.21 16.01
C ILE A 338 -6.88 -26.74 16.43
N VAL A 339 -7.16 -26.46 17.71
CA VAL A 339 -7.23 -25.09 18.25
C VAL A 339 -5.82 -24.62 18.58
N SER A 340 -5.14 -24.11 17.56
CA SER A 340 -3.80 -23.54 17.70
C SER A 340 -3.84 -22.21 18.47
N GLY A 341 -3.79 -22.31 19.81
CA GLY A 341 -3.65 -21.20 20.75
C GLY A 341 -4.70 -20.09 20.66
N VAL A 342 -4.60 -19.12 21.56
CA VAL A 342 -5.35 -17.86 21.41
C VAL A 342 -4.61 -17.01 20.39
N LYS A 343 -5.31 -16.57 19.35
CA LYS A 343 -4.76 -15.63 18.38
C LYS A 343 -5.06 -14.21 18.84
N GLU A 344 -4.03 -13.37 18.79
CA GLU A 344 -4.12 -11.96 19.14
C GLU A 344 -4.45 -11.12 17.91
N GLU A 345 -5.05 -9.95 18.14
CA GLU A 345 -5.41 -8.99 17.10
C GLU A 345 -4.19 -8.19 16.65
N VAL A 346 -4.14 -7.87 15.35
CA VAL A 346 -3.16 -6.93 14.82
C VAL A 346 -3.58 -5.50 15.15
N ARG A 347 -2.70 -4.74 15.79
CA ARG A 347 -2.90 -3.33 16.12
C ARG A 347 -2.20 -2.45 15.10
N VAL A 348 -2.94 -1.47 14.56
CA VAL A 348 -2.40 -0.49 13.62
C VAL A 348 -2.25 0.85 14.32
N VAL A 349 -1.06 1.44 14.24
CA VAL A 349 -0.70 2.69 14.90
C VAL A 349 -0.32 3.71 13.83
N PRO A 350 -1.24 4.61 13.45
CA PRO A 350 -0.88 5.76 12.66
C PRO A 350 -0.09 6.76 13.51
N LEU A 351 1.12 7.06 13.05
CA LEU A 351 1.93 8.15 13.56
C LEU A 351 1.84 9.36 12.60
N GLY A 352 2.14 10.54 13.13
CA GLY A 352 2.22 11.78 12.36
C GLY A 352 3.41 11.84 11.39
N ALA A 353 3.99 13.03 11.23
CA ALA A 353 5.12 13.26 10.32
C ALA A 353 6.48 12.83 10.93
N VAL A 354 6.60 11.54 11.28
CA VAL A 354 7.76 11.00 12.03
C VAL A 354 8.60 10.01 11.21
N GLU A 355 8.43 9.95 9.88
CA GLU A 355 9.20 9.04 9.01
C GLU A 355 10.71 9.21 9.20
N LYS A 356 11.20 10.46 9.31
CA LYS A 356 12.63 10.74 9.43
C LYS A 356 13.21 10.14 10.72
N GLU A 357 12.54 10.35 11.84
CA GLU A 357 12.96 9.81 13.14
C GLU A 357 12.93 8.28 13.14
N MET A 358 11.88 7.67 12.59
CA MET A 358 11.81 6.21 12.42
C MET A 358 12.92 5.67 11.50
N ALA A 359 13.22 6.38 10.42
CA ALA A 359 14.25 5.98 9.47
C ALA A 359 15.65 6.05 10.09
N GLU A 360 15.92 7.08 10.89
CA GLU A 360 17.14 7.22 11.67
C GLU A 360 17.31 6.10 12.70
N LEU A 361 16.24 5.75 13.44
CA LEU A 361 16.27 4.64 14.41
C LEU A 361 16.61 3.29 13.77
N VAL A 362 16.14 3.03 12.56
CA VAL A 362 16.39 1.77 11.84
C VAL A 362 17.68 1.83 11.00
N GLY A 363 18.31 3.00 10.85
CA GLY A 363 19.47 3.22 9.97
C GLY A 363 19.16 3.07 8.49
N LEU A 364 17.93 3.38 8.09
CA LEU A 364 17.48 3.39 6.70
C LEU A 364 17.28 4.82 6.21
N ARG A 365 17.28 5.02 4.89
CA ARG A 365 17.01 6.34 4.31
C ARG A 365 15.55 6.77 4.51
N ARG A 366 14.64 5.80 4.47
CA ARG A 366 13.18 5.99 4.52
C ARG A 366 12.55 4.73 5.11
N VAL A 367 11.55 4.89 5.97
CA VAL A 367 10.77 3.80 6.55
C VAL A 367 9.29 4.17 6.49
N ALA A 368 8.57 3.58 5.53
CA ALA A 368 7.16 3.87 5.30
C ALA A 368 6.21 2.99 6.12
N CYS A 369 6.66 1.83 6.60
CA CYS A 369 5.87 0.93 7.41
C CYS A 369 6.81 0.04 8.23
N LEU A 370 6.45 -0.21 9.48
CA LEU A 370 7.18 -1.09 10.38
C LEU A 370 6.18 -2.06 11.03
N GLY A 371 6.34 -3.36 10.79
CA GLY A 371 5.65 -4.42 11.49
C GLY A 371 6.52 -5.03 12.59
N VAL A 372 5.93 -5.31 13.74
CA VAL A 372 6.56 -6.02 14.86
C VAL A 372 5.79 -7.32 15.08
N ARG A 373 6.52 -8.43 15.18
CA ARG A 373 5.96 -9.76 15.42
C ARG A 373 5.80 -10.03 16.92
N SER A 374 4.90 -10.94 17.26
CA SER A 374 4.64 -11.32 18.66
C SER A 374 5.82 -11.99 19.36
N SER A 375 6.81 -12.50 18.61
CA SER A 375 8.04 -13.08 19.15
C SER A 375 9.07 -12.04 19.61
N HIS A 376 8.81 -10.74 19.43
CA HIS A 376 9.75 -9.70 19.79
C HIS A 376 9.86 -9.55 21.33
N PRO A 377 11.07 -9.60 21.92
CA PRO A 377 11.22 -9.67 23.39
C PRO A 377 10.73 -8.41 24.12
N SER A 378 10.85 -7.23 23.51
CA SER A 378 10.41 -5.96 24.09
C SER A 378 9.08 -5.44 23.53
N ILE A 379 8.16 -6.32 23.12
CA ILE A 379 6.84 -5.87 22.60
C ILE A 379 5.88 -5.40 23.71
N SER A 380 6.05 -5.87 24.94
CA SER A 380 5.13 -5.63 26.06
C SER A 380 4.88 -4.15 26.39
N PRO A 381 5.87 -3.23 26.37
CA PRO A 381 5.63 -1.80 26.58
C PRO A 381 4.65 -1.22 25.56
N LEU A 382 4.76 -1.62 24.29
CA LEU A 382 3.85 -1.18 23.23
C LEU A 382 2.45 -1.78 23.40
N GLN A 383 2.36 -3.05 23.83
CA GLN A 383 1.09 -3.70 24.13
C GLN A 383 0.33 -3.02 25.29
N ASN A 384 1.06 -2.57 26.31
CA ASN A 384 0.48 -1.91 27.49
C ASN A 384 0.07 -0.46 27.19
N LEU A 385 0.84 0.23 26.35
CA LEU A 385 0.58 1.62 25.99
C LEU A 385 -0.64 1.77 25.07
N LEU A 386 -0.79 0.85 24.12
CA LEU A 386 -1.79 0.95 23.08
C LEU A 386 -3.04 0.14 23.47
N PRO A 387 -4.25 0.72 23.37
CA PRO A 387 -5.47 -0.05 23.59
C PRO A 387 -5.57 -1.20 22.58
N LYS A 388 -6.38 -2.23 22.92
CA LYS A 388 -6.75 -3.26 21.96
C LYS A 388 -7.35 -2.62 20.71
N SER A 389 -7.11 -3.24 19.56
CA SER A 389 -7.41 -2.61 18.28
C SER A 389 -8.90 -2.29 18.17
N VAL A 390 -9.24 -1.00 18.03
CA VAL A 390 -10.63 -0.56 17.75
C VAL A 390 -10.82 -0.45 16.24
N LEU A 391 -10.26 -1.41 15.49
CA LEU A 391 -10.53 -1.50 14.05
C LEU A 391 -11.85 -2.22 13.87
N HIS A 392 -12.81 -1.50 13.30
CA HIS A 392 -14.10 -2.08 12.96
C HIS A 392 -13.90 -3.15 11.89
N SER A 393 -14.45 -4.33 12.14
CA SER A 393 -14.48 -5.44 11.18
C SER A 393 -14.93 -4.96 9.80
N PRO A 394 -14.21 -5.30 8.71
CA PRO A 394 -14.59 -4.87 7.39
C PRO A 394 -15.84 -5.64 7.02
N ARG A 395 -16.85 -4.91 6.54
CA ARG A 395 -18.23 -5.40 6.51
C ARG A 395 -18.45 -6.67 5.68
N HIS A 396 -17.59 -6.95 4.71
CA HIS A 396 -17.64 -8.19 3.91
C HIS A 396 -17.35 -9.47 4.71
N SER A 397 -16.77 -9.35 5.91
CA SER A 397 -16.39 -10.49 6.76
C SER A 397 -17.44 -10.84 7.83
N ILE A 398 -18.43 -9.98 8.07
CA ILE A 398 -19.42 -10.16 9.15
C ILE A 398 -20.54 -11.15 8.76
N THR A 399 -20.75 -11.37 7.46
CA THR A 399 -22.00 -11.99 6.98
C THR A 399 -21.87 -13.39 6.41
N LEU A 400 -20.65 -13.92 6.25
CA LEU A 400 -20.51 -15.26 5.71
C LEU A 400 -20.59 -16.29 6.84
N PRO A 401 -21.44 -17.33 6.72
CA PRO A 401 -21.37 -18.49 7.60
C PRO A 401 -19.95 -19.06 7.60
N ILE A 402 -19.57 -19.72 8.69
CA ILE A 402 -18.26 -20.37 8.86
C ILE A 402 -17.91 -21.08 7.55
N PRO A 403 -16.83 -20.69 6.85
CA PRO A 403 -16.52 -21.28 5.57
C PRO A 403 -16.28 -22.77 5.78
N THR A 404 -17.11 -23.60 5.15
CA THR A 404 -16.94 -25.06 5.12
C THR A 404 -16.43 -25.44 3.74
N SER A 405 -15.58 -26.46 3.64
CA SER A 405 -15.13 -26.96 2.32
C SER A 405 -16.31 -27.50 1.50
N LEU A 406 -17.36 -27.96 2.18
CA LEU A 406 -18.63 -28.33 1.58
C LEU A 406 -19.53 -27.09 1.46
N LEU A 407 -19.41 -26.38 0.34
CA LEU A 407 -20.41 -25.40 -0.07
C LEU A 407 -21.65 -26.15 -0.57
N LYS A 408 -22.64 -26.36 0.30
CA LYS A 408 -23.98 -26.77 -0.16
C LYS A 408 -24.60 -25.57 -0.87
N VAL A 409 -24.40 -25.52 -2.18
CA VAL A 409 -25.16 -24.62 -3.05
C VAL A 409 -26.61 -25.10 -2.98
N HIS A 410 -27.43 -24.42 -2.21
CA HIS A 410 -28.87 -24.62 -2.25
C HIS A 410 -29.36 -24.00 -3.56
N ASP A 411 -29.21 -24.74 -4.65
CA ASP A 411 -29.92 -24.42 -5.87
C ASP A 411 -31.40 -24.45 -5.52
N LEU A 412 -32.08 -23.34 -5.79
CA LEU A 412 -33.52 -23.13 -5.58
C LEU A 412 -34.38 -24.05 -6.49
N THR A 413 -33.85 -25.18 -6.93
CA THR A 413 -34.59 -26.25 -7.58
C THR A 413 -35.41 -26.99 -6.52
N LEU A 414 -36.58 -26.42 -6.23
CA LEU A 414 -37.83 -27.08 -5.84
C LEU A 414 -37.69 -28.57 -5.47
N SER A 415 -37.20 -28.89 -4.27
CA SER A 415 -37.44 -30.21 -3.69
C SER A 415 -38.86 -30.26 -3.14
N THR A 416 -39.82 -30.35 -4.05
CA THR A 416 -41.17 -30.85 -3.75
C THR A 416 -41.02 -32.36 -3.63
N GLU A 417 -40.69 -32.87 -2.44
CA GLU A 417 -41.11 -34.21 -2.04
C GLU A 417 -40.89 -34.42 -0.53
N GLY A 418 -41.89 -35.05 0.07
CA GLY A 418 -42.21 -34.93 1.48
C GLY A 418 -41.25 -35.70 2.38
N ALA A 419 -40.66 -34.99 3.34
CA ALA A 419 -40.09 -35.60 4.52
C ALA A 419 -40.52 -34.78 5.74
N LYS A 420 -41.52 -35.30 6.45
CA LYS A 420 -41.97 -34.82 7.75
C LYS A 420 -40.85 -35.10 8.78
N SER A 421 -39.85 -34.23 8.89
CA SER A 421 -38.92 -34.24 10.03
C SER A 421 -39.20 -33.05 10.95
N THR A 422 -39.84 -33.36 12.07
CA THR A 422 -40.17 -32.43 13.15
C THR A 422 -38.96 -32.21 14.05
N THR A 423 -38.06 -31.33 13.67
CA THR A 423 -37.14 -30.67 14.62
C THR A 423 -36.75 -29.30 14.06
N LYS A 424 -37.62 -28.30 14.29
CA LYS A 424 -37.37 -26.90 13.94
C LYS A 424 -36.35 -26.28 14.90
N VAL A 425 -35.08 -26.61 14.76
CA VAL A 425 -34.00 -25.78 15.28
C VAL A 425 -33.55 -24.90 14.12
N LYS A 426 -34.19 -23.73 13.95
CA LYS A 426 -33.65 -22.70 13.06
C LYS A 426 -32.33 -22.25 13.68
N PRO A 427 -31.17 -22.50 13.06
CA PRO A 427 -29.94 -21.88 13.55
C PRO A 427 -30.15 -20.37 13.50
N PRO A 428 -29.82 -19.62 14.56
CA PRO A 428 -29.91 -18.17 14.52
C PRO A 428 -28.94 -17.69 13.45
N ILE A 429 -29.48 -17.27 12.31
CA ILE A 429 -28.72 -16.52 11.31
C ILE A 429 -28.28 -15.26 12.04
N ALA A 430 -26.97 -15.11 12.25
CA ALA A 430 -26.41 -13.93 12.89
C ALA A 430 -26.95 -12.70 12.15
N GLY A 431 -27.54 -11.76 12.89
CA GLY A 431 -28.19 -10.58 12.32
C GLY A 431 -27.24 -9.87 11.36
N VAL A 432 -27.62 -9.81 10.08
CA VAL A 432 -26.83 -9.15 9.05
C VAL A 432 -26.87 -7.65 9.32
N HIS A 433 -25.75 -7.07 9.73
CA HIS A 433 -25.62 -5.64 9.96
C HIS A 433 -25.37 -4.91 8.64
N TYR A 434 -26.40 -4.27 8.10
CA TYR A 434 -26.29 -3.44 6.91
C TYR A 434 -25.57 -2.11 7.18
N ALA A 435 -24.98 -1.53 6.13
CA ALA A 435 -24.32 -0.25 6.16
C ALA A 435 -25.19 0.86 5.60
N ASP A 436 -25.18 2.02 6.27
CA ASP A 436 -25.75 3.21 5.68
C ASP A 436 -24.96 3.61 4.43
N LEU A 437 -25.70 3.90 3.36
CA LEU A 437 -25.15 4.39 2.12
C LEU A 437 -24.73 5.85 2.30
N HIS A 438 -23.47 6.15 1.96
CA HIS A 438 -22.93 7.50 2.07
C HIS A 438 -22.78 8.12 0.68
N ILE A 439 -23.61 9.11 0.36
CA ILE A 439 -23.52 9.86 -0.89
C ILE A 439 -22.83 11.21 -0.60
N LYS A 440 -21.66 11.44 -1.21
CA LYS A 440 -20.90 12.69 -1.09
C LYS A 440 -21.21 13.62 -2.26
N GLY A 441 -21.33 14.91 -2.01
CA GLY A 441 -21.44 15.92 -3.06
C GLY A 441 -20.06 16.43 -3.47
N ILE A 442 -19.61 16.15 -4.69
CA ILE A 442 -18.37 16.70 -5.25
C ILE A 442 -18.69 17.96 -6.05
N LYS A 443 -18.09 19.09 -5.66
CA LYS A 443 -18.21 20.34 -6.41
C LYS A 443 -17.38 20.25 -7.69
N THR A 444 -18.02 20.49 -8.82
CA THR A 444 -17.39 20.52 -10.15
C THR A 444 -17.75 21.83 -10.83
N LYS A 445 -16.80 22.44 -11.54
CA LYS A 445 -17.06 23.64 -12.33
C LYS A 445 -17.63 23.25 -13.68
N MET A 446 -18.87 23.62 -13.94
CA MET A 446 -19.51 23.46 -15.25
C MET A 446 -19.51 24.82 -15.96
N PRO A 447 -18.96 24.94 -17.17
CA PRO A 447 -19.06 26.19 -17.93
C PRO A 447 -20.54 26.53 -18.17
N VAL A 448 -20.89 27.81 -18.03
CA VAL A 448 -22.28 28.27 -18.22
C VAL A 448 -22.72 28.09 -19.67
N ASP A 449 -21.79 28.31 -20.60
CA ASP A 449 -22.03 28.16 -22.03
C ASP A 449 -20.87 27.38 -22.70
N ASN A 450 -21.12 26.11 -22.98
CA ASN A 450 -20.18 25.24 -23.69
C ASN A 450 -19.89 25.73 -25.12
N ALA A 451 -20.88 26.36 -25.78
CA ALA A 451 -20.75 26.84 -27.15
C ALA A 451 -19.86 28.08 -27.20
N ALA A 452 -20.09 29.05 -26.32
CA ALA A 452 -19.23 30.25 -26.21
C ALA A 452 -17.79 29.89 -25.86
N ARG A 453 -17.58 28.93 -24.93
CA ARG A 453 -16.23 28.46 -24.59
C ARG A 453 -15.55 27.75 -25.76
N LYS A 454 -16.29 26.93 -26.51
CA LYS A 454 -15.78 26.28 -27.74
C LYS A 454 -15.45 27.32 -28.83
N ALA A 455 -16.29 28.33 -29.01
CA ALA A 455 -16.05 29.42 -29.94
C ALA A 455 -14.79 30.21 -29.59
N LYS A 456 -14.64 30.62 -28.31
CA LYS A 456 -13.43 31.30 -27.80
C LYS A 456 -12.18 30.45 -27.97
N ARG A 457 -12.25 29.14 -27.71
CA ARG A 457 -11.14 28.20 -27.95
C ARG A 457 -10.79 28.09 -29.44
N LEU A 458 -11.79 28.06 -30.33
CA LEU A 458 -11.57 28.04 -31.78
C LEU A 458 -10.94 29.35 -32.28
N GLU A 459 -11.37 30.49 -31.76
CA GLU A 459 -10.80 31.80 -32.06
C GLU A 459 -9.34 31.88 -31.60
N GLU A 460 -9.04 31.42 -30.38
CA GLU A 460 -7.67 31.35 -29.86
C GLU A 460 -6.78 30.45 -30.73
N VAL A 461 -7.28 29.30 -31.17
CA VAL A 461 -6.55 28.41 -32.08
C VAL A 461 -6.32 29.06 -33.45
N ARG A 462 -7.31 29.77 -34.00
CA ARG A 462 -7.16 30.51 -35.27
C ARG A 462 -6.11 31.61 -35.13
N ARG A 463 -6.15 32.38 -34.03
CA ARG A 463 -5.17 33.43 -33.72
C ARG A 463 -3.75 32.86 -33.62
N LYS A 464 -3.56 31.77 -32.86
CA LYS A 464 -2.26 31.08 -32.75
C LYS A 464 -1.72 30.58 -34.09
N ARG A 465 -2.59 30.10 -34.98
CA ARG A 465 -2.20 29.69 -36.35
C ARG A 465 -1.76 30.87 -37.21
N VAL A 466 -2.42 32.02 -37.10
CA VAL A 466 -2.05 33.25 -37.81
C VAL A 466 -0.71 33.77 -37.31
N GLU A 467 -0.53 33.85 -35.99
CA GLU A 467 0.74 34.27 -35.35
C GLU A 467 1.90 33.34 -35.75
N ALA A 468 1.69 32.02 -35.74
CA ALA A 468 2.71 31.06 -36.20
C ALA A 468 3.06 31.22 -37.69
N LYS A 469 2.08 31.51 -38.55
CA LYS A 469 2.32 31.80 -39.97
C LYS A 469 3.10 33.10 -40.16
N MET A 470 2.77 34.16 -39.42
CA MET A 470 3.50 35.43 -39.47
C MET A 470 4.94 35.26 -38.99
N LYS A 471 5.16 34.58 -37.86
CA LYS A 471 6.50 34.26 -37.36
C LYS A 471 7.32 33.43 -38.36
N LYS A 472 6.70 32.47 -39.06
CA LYS A 472 7.37 31.70 -40.12
C LYS A 472 7.75 32.58 -41.32
N LYS A 473 6.91 33.55 -41.70
CA LYS A 473 7.24 34.51 -42.75
C LYS A 473 8.40 35.42 -42.34
N GLU A 474 8.39 35.96 -41.13
CA GLU A 474 9.48 36.79 -40.60
C GLU A 474 10.81 36.04 -40.56
N MET A 475 10.83 34.78 -40.11
CA MET A 475 12.03 33.95 -40.12
C MET A 475 12.56 33.72 -41.54
N ARG A 476 11.67 33.55 -42.54
CA ARG A 476 12.08 33.41 -43.95
C ARG A 476 12.66 34.72 -44.51
N VAL A 477 12.09 35.87 -44.17
CA VAL A 477 12.63 37.18 -44.62
C VAL A 477 14.00 37.43 -43.99
N LYS A 478 14.16 37.16 -42.68
CA LYS A 478 15.45 37.25 -41.99
C LYS A 478 16.49 36.28 -42.57
N GLY A 479 16.09 35.08 -42.96
CA GLY A 479 16.96 34.13 -43.66
C GLY A 479 17.47 34.68 -44.99
N LYS A 480 16.58 35.23 -45.84
CA LYS A 480 16.95 35.81 -47.13
C LYS A 480 17.81 37.07 -47.01
N GLN A 481 17.65 37.87 -45.96
CA GLN A 481 18.52 39.03 -45.71
C GLN A 481 19.92 38.61 -45.30
N LYS A 482 20.05 37.56 -44.49
CA LYS A 482 21.35 36.98 -44.10
C LYS A 482 22.09 36.32 -45.26
N GLU A 483 21.39 35.82 -46.27
CA GLU A 483 21.98 35.20 -47.46
C GLU A 483 22.45 36.24 -48.49
N LYS A 484 21.97 37.49 -48.39
CA LYS A 484 22.38 38.61 -49.25
C LYS A 484 23.48 39.49 -48.65
N GLN A 485 23.80 39.30 -47.37
CA GLN A 485 24.96 39.88 -46.68
C GLN A 485 26.10 38.88 -46.71
#